data_AF-A0A8H7DCA6-F1
#
_entry.id   AF-A0A8H7DCA6-F1
#
_cell.length_a   1.000
_cell.length_b   1.000
_cell.length_c   1.000
_cell.angle_alpha   90.00
_cell.angle_beta   90.00
_cell.angle_gamma   90.00
#
_symmetry.space_group_name_H-M   'P 1'
#
loop_
_entity.id
_entity.type
_entity.pdbx_description
1 polymer ?
#
loop_
_entity_poly.entity_id
_entity_poly.type
_entity_poly.pdbx_seq_one_letter_code
_entity_poly.pdbx_strand_id
1 'polypeptide(L)'
;MSTLVFSIPTFNITIPVPEGTSDHGNPSILCTPTNWTSILSFFFGNYIAHAATTLASPGEELFEYALAVVMVLLFPSAGVDRGLDAIFRCAVFAKDDLTRAARAGALCMVIRTDEQNQKIPAGADAQSVVICTSQQTAKLLVAVWQTLYGAATLYRARGDQLARYGYAAFALTVIPYTVMSIVNLLGALLTPSYPTMYLVRSEVMDELDDGPEPYFDGTVGVLEPAVGEQAEQQVPLNRPYRFLPDPGDTALLIVLTVSVGIPLAIIGGLTKFKPGNSTHSQRVWLMMWLGFGSLGALFSRIPIVMAELLQLPFVRFYSTIIPTIPNILLISLVYSVPAIGGMVVVGKMIKEYGDCIRFD
;
A
#
# COMPACT_ATOMS: atom_id res chain seq x y z
N MET A 1 32.23 26.74 48.52
CA MET A 1 32.26 25.27 48.40
C MET A 1 32.55 24.98 46.94
N SER A 2 33.83 24.80 46.59
CA SER A 2 34.28 24.62 45.21
C SER A 2 34.27 23.14 44.88
N THR A 3 33.44 22.74 43.92
CA THR A 3 33.31 21.35 43.47
C THR A 3 34.54 20.99 42.64
N LEU A 4 35.40 20.12 43.18
CA LEU A 4 36.50 19.50 42.44
C LEU A 4 35.91 18.52 41.42
N VAL A 5 35.92 18.90 40.14
CA VAL A 5 35.66 17.98 39.04
C VAL A 5 36.93 17.16 38.82
N PHE A 6 36.90 15.88 39.20
CA PHE A 6 37.96 14.95 38.85
C PHE A 6 37.90 14.66 37.35
N SER A 7 38.83 15.24 36.59
CA SER A 7 39.08 14.89 35.20
C SER A 7 39.66 13.47 35.16
N ILE A 8 38.87 12.48 34.70
CA ILE A 8 39.37 11.14 34.44
C ILE A 8 40.41 11.26 33.30
N PRO A 9 41.64 10.74 33.46
CA PRO A 9 42.63 10.78 32.39
C PRO A 9 42.13 9.96 31.20
N THR A 10 42.08 10.61 30.03
CA THR A 10 41.83 9.93 28.76
C THR A 10 43.05 9.10 28.40
N PHE A 11 42.91 7.77 28.45
CA PHE A 11 43.96 6.86 27.98
C PHE A 11 43.75 6.58 26.49
N ASN A 12 44.80 6.79 25.69
CA ASN A 12 44.80 6.39 24.29
C ASN A 12 44.95 4.86 24.21
N ILE A 13 43.90 4.19 23.76
CA ILE A 13 43.90 2.75 23.52
C ILE A 13 43.96 2.53 22.01
N THR A 14 44.98 1.80 21.54
CA THR A 14 45.07 1.37 20.14
C THR A 14 44.41 0.00 20.03
N ILE A 15 43.32 -0.10 19.27
CA ILE A 15 42.60 -1.35 19.04
C ILE A 15 42.85 -1.78 17.60
N PRO A 16 43.27 -3.04 17.33
CA PRO A 16 43.34 -3.54 15.97
C PRO A 16 41.93 -3.62 15.39
N VAL A 17 41.70 -2.94 14.27
CA VAL A 17 40.43 -2.94 13.53
C VAL A 17 40.61 -3.56 12.14
N PRO A 18 39.54 -4.12 11.53
CA PRO A 18 39.60 -4.65 10.17
C PRO A 18 40.10 -3.59 9.17
N GLU A 19 40.80 -4.04 8.14
CA GLU A 19 41.23 -3.17 7.04
C GLU A 19 40.02 -2.52 6.36
N GLY A 20 40.11 -1.22 6.04
CA GLY A 20 39.00 -0.45 5.49
C GLY A 20 38.03 0.13 6.52
N THR A 21 38.31 -0.02 7.82
CA THR A 21 37.59 0.70 8.88
C THR A 21 37.82 2.20 8.77
N SER A 22 36.76 2.99 8.93
CA SER A 22 36.81 4.46 8.86
C SER A 22 35.90 5.07 9.94
N ASP A 23 36.24 6.27 10.39
CA ASP A 23 35.40 7.11 11.25
C ASP A 23 34.64 8.16 10.42
N HIS A 24 34.80 8.15 9.09
CA HIS A 24 34.24 9.14 8.17
C HIS A 24 34.58 10.61 8.48
N GLY A 25 35.62 10.85 9.29
CA GLY A 25 35.95 12.18 9.80
C GLY A 25 35.12 12.64 11.01
N ASN A 26 34.37 11.72 11.63
CA ASN A 26 33.63 11.96 12.87
C ASN A 26 34.13 11.01 13.98
N PRO A 27 34.78 11.51 15.04
CA PRO A 27 35.36 10.67 16.09
C PRO A 27 34.32 9.91 16.92
N SER A 28 33.03 10.27 16.83
CA SER A 28 31.96 9.60 17.59
C SER A 28 31.43 8.34 16.91
N ILE A 29 32.00 7.91 15.78
CA ILE A 29 31.56 6.73 15.03
C ILE A 29 32.72 5.85 14.60
N LEU A 30 32.44 4.56 14.45
CA LEU A 30 33.35 3.59 13.86
C LEU A 30 32.59 2.74 12.85
N CYS A 31 33.02 2.77 11.60
CA CYS A 31 32.41 2.05 10.49
C CYS A 31 33.35 0.97 9.99
N THR A 32 32.91 -0.28 10.07
CA THR A 32 33.64 -1.43 9.50
C THR A 32 33.14 -1.73 8.09
N PRO A 33 33.95 -2.37 7.22
CA PRO A 33 33.49 -2.81 5.92
C PRO A 33 32.22 -3.67 6.01
N THR A 34 31.23 -3.35 5.18
CA THR A 34 29.94 -4.03 5.15
C THR A 34 30.06 -5.49 4.73
N ASN A 35 29.35 -6.37 5.42
CA ASN A 35 29.16 -7.76 5.01
C ASN A 35 27.94 -7.95 4.09
N TRP A 36 27.98 -8.98 3.23
CA TRP A 36 26.84 -9.33 2.36
C TRP A 36 25.55 -9.61 3.15
N THR A 37 25.67 -10.15 4.36
CA THR A 37 24.54 -10.38 5.27
C THR A 37 23.87 -9.07 5.69
N SER A 38 24.65 -8.02 5.97
CA SER A 38 24.13 -6.69 6.29
C SER A 38 23.33 -6.12 5.11
N ILE A 39 23.85 -6.23 3.89
CA ILE A 39 23.13 -5.81 2.66
C ILE A 39 21.83 -6.59 2.51
N LEU A 40 21.87 -7.93 2.59
CA LEU A 40 20.67 -8.76 2.45
C LEU A 40 19.63 -8.45 3.52
N SER A 41 20.05 -8.27 4.78
CA SER A 41 19.15 -7.91 5.88
C SER A 41 18.50 -6.53 5.66
N PHE A 42 19.25 -5.57 5.10
CA PHE A 42 18.72 -4.25 4.76
C PHE A 42 17.64 -4.37 3.69
N PHE A 43 17.90 -5.09 2.60
CA PHE A 43 16.93 -5.26 1.51
C PHE A 43 15.70 -6.04 1.95
N PHE A 44 15.91 -7.14 2.68
CA PHE A 44 14.81 -7.97 3.17
C PHE A 44 13.89 -7.18 4.10
N GLY A 45 14.47 -6.57 5.14
CA GLY A 45 13.72 -5.86 6.17
C GLY A 45 13.23 -4.47 5.77
N ASN A 46 13.64 -3.90 4.62
CA ASN A 46 13.10 -2.61 4.18
C ASN A 46 12.29 -2.68 2.89
N TYR A 47 12.57 -3.63 1.99
CA TYR A 47 11.96 -3.68 0.66
C TYR A 47 11.24 -4.98 0.31
N ILE A 48 11.40 -6.07 1.07
CA ILE A 48 10.73 -7.34 0.72
C ILE A 48 9.62 -7.64 1.71
N ALA A 49 9.87 -7.45 3.01
CA ALA A 49 8.94 -7.85 4.05
C ALA A 49 7.58 -7.13 3.97
N HIS A 50 7.51 -5.92 3.42
CA HIS A 50 6.23 -5.23 3.23
C HIS A 50 5.31 -5.92 2.22
N ALA A 51 5.84 -6.69 1.26
CA ALA A 51 5.02 -7.44 0.30
C ALA A 51 4.06 -8.41 0.99
N ALA A 52 4.51 -9.04 2.08
CA ALA A 52 3.69 -9.96 2.88
C ALA A 52 2.58 -9.23 3.66
N THR A 53 2.68 -7.91 3.84
CA THR A 53 1.68 -7.08 4.52
C THR A 53 0.61 -6.53 3.58
N THR A 54 0.76 -6.74 2.26
CA THR A 54 -0.18 -6.26 1.25
C THR A 54 -1.57 -6.85 1.52
N LEU A 55 -2.57 -5.97 1.55
CA LEU A 55 -3.97 -6.36 1.64
C LEU A 55 -4.42 -6.92 0.29
N ALA A 56 -5.13 -8.06 0.33
CA ALA A 56 -5.74 -8.66 -0.85
C ALA A 56 -7.22 -8.26 -0.86
N SER A 57 -7.78 -8.08 -2.05
CA SER A 57 -9.22 -7.87 -2.20
C SER A 57 -9.97 -9.20 -2.13
N PRO A 58 -11.21 -9.24 -1.60
CA PRO A 58 -12.02 -10.47 -1.62
C PRO A 58 -12.24 -10.97 -3.06
N GLY A 59 -11.91 -12.23 -3.33
CA GLY A 59 -12.07 -12.82 -4.66
C GLY A 59 -11.08 -12.37 -5.74
N GLU A 60 -9.99 -11.67 -5.37
CA GLU A 60 -8.93 -11.26 -6.30
C GLU A 60 -8.26 -12.51 -6.92
N GLU A 61 -8.10 -12.53 -8.25
CA GLU A 61 -7.44 -13.64 -8.92
C GLU A 61 -5.95 -13.71 -8.54
N LEU A 62 -5.42 -14.94 -8.44
CA LEU A 62 -4.03 -15.16 -8.03
C LEU A 62 -3.03 -14.43 -8.93
N PHE A 63 -3.30 -14.37 -10.24
CA PHE A 63 -2.42 -13.70 -11.19
C PHE A 63 -2.39 -12.18 -10.97
N GLU A 64 -3.55 -11.56 -10.78
CA GLU A 64 -3.67 -10.13 -10.50
C GLU A 64 -3.01 -9.77 -9.17
N TYR A 65 -3.24 -10.58 -8.14
CA TYR A 65 -2.60 -10.42 -6.84
C TYR A 65 -1.07 -10.58 -6.92
N ALA A 66 -0.57 -11.56 -7.66
CA ALA A 66 0.88 -11.76 -7.84
C ALA A 66 1.53 -10.57 -8.57
N LEU A 67 0.91 -10.07 -9.64
CA LEU A 67 1.37 -8.89 -10.35
C LEU A 67 1.37 -7.65 -9.45
N ALA A 68 0.32 -7.50 -8.65
CA ALA A 68 0.21 -6.43 -7.67
C ALA A 68 1.33 -6.49 -6.61
N VAL A 69 1.66 -7.68 -6.09
CA VAL A 69 2.76 -7.88 -5.14
C VAL A 69 4.10 -7.47 -5.76
N VAL A 70 4.34 -7.82 -7.04
CA VAL A 70 5.54 -7.37 -7.76
C VAL A 70 5.60 -5.85 -7.86
N MET A 71 4.48 -5.20 -8.20
CA MET A 71 4.41 -3.74 -8.25
C MET A 71 4.61 -3.10 -6.88
N VAL A 72 4.09 -3.71 -5.81
CA VAL A 72 4.27 -3.24 -4.44
C VAL A 72 5.73 -3.35 -3.99
N LEU A 73 6.46 -4.41 -4.36
CA LEU A 73 7.89 -4.56 -4.05
C LEU A 73 8.71 -3.40 -4.64
N LEU A 74 8.42 -3.03 -5.89
CA LEU A 74 9.12 -1.98 -6.60
C LEU A 74 8.66 -0.58 -6.20
N PHE A 75 7.37 -0.43 -5.87
CA PHE A 75 6.70 0.83 -5.58
C PHE A 75 5.81 0.70 -4.34
N PRO A 76 6.29 1.08 -3.15
CA PRO A 76 5.51 0.95 -1.93
C PRO A 76 4.20 1.73 -1.97
N SER A 77 4.17 2.86 -2.67
CA SER A 77 2.98 3.66 -2.92
C SER A 77 1.83 2.88 -3.59
N ALA A 78 2.12 1.85 -4.40
CA ALA A 78 1.10 0.99 -5.01
C ALA A 78 0.30 0.19 -3.97
N GLY A 79 0.87 -0.05 -2.78
CA GLY A 79 0.18 -0.74 -1.68
C GLY A 79 -0.64 0.19 -0.79
N VAL A 80 -0.36 1.50 -0.81
CA VAL A 80 -1.04 2.50 0.04
C VAL A 80 -2.52 2.62 -0.32
N ASP A 81 -2.87 2.54 -1.60
CA ASP A 81 -4.26 2.62 -2.06
C ASP A 81 -5.13 1.53 -1.42
N ARG A 82 -4.67 0.27 -1.48
CA ARG A 82 -5.37 -0.87 -0.84
C ARG A 82 -5.49 -0.72 0.67
N GLY A 83 -4.43 -0.23 1.31
CA GLY A 83 -4.42 0.01 2.76
C GLY A 83 -5.40 1.11 3.16
N LEU A 84 -5.44 2.22 2.43
CA LEU A 84 -6.39 3.31 2.66
C LEU A 84 -7.82 2.86 2.40
N ASP A 85 -8.09 2.19 1.29
CA ASP A 85 -9.43 1.68 0.97
C ASP A 85 -9.97 0.77 2.09
N ALA A 86 -9.12 -0.12 2.63
CA ALA A 86 -9.46 -0.91 3.80
C ALA A 86 -9.71 -0.07 5.07
N ILE A 87 -8.96 1.02 5.29
CA ILE A 87 -9.20 1.95 6.40
C ILE A 87 -10.56 2.66 6.24
N PHE A 88 -10.87 3.16 5.04
CA PHE A 88 -12.11 3.89 4.76
C PHE A 88 -13.36 3.00 4.95
N ARG A 89 -13.26 1.71 4.61
CA ARG A 89 -14.33 0.73 4.82
C ARG A 89 -14.70 0.56 6.30
N CYS A 90 -13.75 0.73 7.23
CA CYS A 90 -13.98 0.65 8.69
C CYS A 90 -14.86 -0.53 9.11
N ALA A 91 -14.69 -1.68 8.45
CA ALA A 91 -15.66 -2.76 8.49
C ALA A 91 -15.78 -3.38 9.90
N VAL A 92 -14.72 -3.38 10.69
CA VAL A 92 -14.71 -3.93 12.07
C VAL A 92 -15.79 -3.33 12.97
N PHE A 93 -16.21 -2.08 12.73
CA PHE A 93 -17.24 -1.39 13.50
C PHE A 93 -18.67 -1.75 13.09
N ALA A 94 -18.87 -2.65 12.13
CA ALA A 94 -20.19 -3.18 11.81
C ALA A 94 -20.73 -4.06 12.95
N LYS A 95 -22.02 -3.89 13.25
CA LYS A 95 -22.70 -4.56 14.36
C LYS A 95 -22.89 -6.06 14.11
N ASP A 96 -23.26 -6.42 12.88
CA ASP A 96 -23.52 -7.77 12.42
C ASP A 96 -22.50 -8.23 11.36
N ASP A 97 -22.33 -9.55 11.25
CA ASP A 97 -21.30 -10.15 10.38
C ASP A 97 -21.61 -9.94 8.88
N LEU A 98 -22.89 -9.85 8.51
CA LEU A 98 -23.29 -9.60 7.12
C LEU A 98 -22.96 -8.16 6.70
N THR A 99 -23.29 -7.18 7.54
CA THR A 99 -22.89 -5.77 7.33
C THR A 99 -21.37 -5.62 7.37
N ARG A 100 -20.67 -6.40 8.20
CA ARG A 100 -19.20 -6.42 8.22
C ARG A 100 -18.62 -6.94 6.91
N ALA A 101 -19.18 -8.02 6.35
CA ALA A 101 -18.80 -8.55 5.06
C ALA A 101 -19.14 -7.58 3.91
N ALA A 102 -20.30 -6.93 3.98
CA ALA A 102 -20.72 -5.91 3.01
C ALA A 102 -19.74 -4.73 2.99
N ARG A 103 -19.42 -4.15 4.16
CA ARG A 103 -18.46 -3.04 4.28
C ARG A 103 -17.06 -3.44 3.84
N ALA A 104 -16.66 -4.69 4.09
CA ALA A 104 -15.39 -5.20 3.63
C ALA A 104 -15.34 -5.51 2.13
N GLY A 105 -16.44 -5.34 1.39
CA GLY A 105 -16.54 -5.61 -0.05
C GLY A 105 -16.50 -7.11 -0.39
N ALA A 106 -16.93 -7.97 0.53
CA ALA A 106 -16.93 -9.42 0.35
C ALA A 106 -18.27 -9.98 -0.16
N LEU A 107 -19.26 -9.13 -0.44
CA LEU A 107 -20.56 -9.57 -0.95
C LEU A 107 -20.67 -9.30 -2.45
N CYS A 108 -21.29 -10.23 -3.18
CA CYS A 108 -21.62 -10.08 -4.58
C CYS A 108 -23.08 -10.48 -4.84
N MET A 109 -23.65 -10.00 -5.96
CA MET A 109 -25.00 -10.34 -6.40
C MET A 109 -25.03 -10.52 -7.92
N VAL A 110 -25.98 -11.32 -8.40
CA VAL A 110 -26.25 -11.46 -9.83
C VAL A 110 -27.16 -10.31 -10.29
N ILE A 111 -26.76 -9.63 -11.36
CA ILE A 111 -27.52 -8.57 -12.03
C ILE A 111 -27.81 -8.96 -13.48
N ARG A 112 -28.89 -8.44 -14.06
CA ARG A 112 -29.16 -8.58 -15.50
C ARG A 112 -28.34 -7.55 -16.29
N THR A 113 -27.78 -7.98 -17.41
CA THR A 113 -27.06 -7.09 -18.34
C THR A 113 -28.02 -6.35 -19.29
N ASP A 114 -29.22 -6.89 -19.53
CA ASP A 114 -30.20 -6.33 -20.45
C ASP A 114 -31.44 -5.75 -19.74
N GLU A 115 -31.86 -4.60 -20.25
CA GLU A 115 -32.63 -3.51 -19.62
C GLU A 115 -34.12 -3.76 -19.30
N GLN A 116 -34.66 -4.98 -19.26
CA GLN A 116 -36.13 -5.14 -19.18
C GLN A 116 -36.70 -5.82 -17.92
N ASN A 117 -37.57 -5.05 -17.29
CA ASN A 117 -38.64 -5.38 -16.34
C ASN A 117 -38.24 -6.04 -15.01
N GLN A 118 -38.21 -5.17 -14.00
CA GLN A 118 -38.35 -5.50 -12.59
C GLN A 118 -39.77 -6.05 -12.36
N LYS A 119 -39.88 -7.34 -12.07
CA LYS A 119 -41.09 -7.93 -11.47
C LYS A 119 -40.65 -8.60 -10.18
N ILE A 120 -41.40 -8.29 -9.12
CA ILE A 120 -41.13 -8.70 -7.75
C ILE A 120 -41.92 -9.98 -7.45
N PRO A 121 -41.25 -11.12 -7.20
CA PRO A 121 -41.79 -12.17 -6.33
C PRO A 121 -41.21 -12.04 -4.92
N ALA A 122 -41.98 -12.52 -3.94
CA ALA A 122 -41.64 -12.47 -2.54
C ALA A 122 -41.02 -13.80 -2.07
N GLY A 123 -39.90 -13.69 -1.35
CA GLY A 123 -39.55 -14.57 -0.24
C GLY A 123 -38.96 -15.92 -0.59
N ALA A 124 -37.64 -16.05 -0.37
CA ALA A 124 -37.01 -17.32 -0.06
C ALA A 124 -36.24 -17.17 1.26
N ASP A 125 -36.40 -18.13 2.17
CA ASP A 125 -35.74 -18.18 3.46
C ASP A 125 -34.28 -18.61 3.25
N ALA A 126 -33.32 -17.71 3.49
CA ALA A 126 -31.91 -18.04 3.38
C ALA A 126 -31.47 -18.87 4.58
N GLN A 127 -31.05 -20.12 4.31
CA GLN A 127 -30.37 -20.91 5.32
C GLN A 127 -29.07 -20.21 5.76
N SER A 128 -28.81 -20.21 7.06
CA SER A 128 -27.64 -19.55 7.64
C SER A 128 -26.33 -20.22 7.17
N VAL A 129 -25.67 -19.61 6.19
CA VAL A 129 -24.31 -19.98 5.79
C VAL A 129 -23.31 -19.23 6.68
N VAL A 130 -22.37 -19.96 7.27
CA VAL A 130 -21.33 -19.38 8.13
C VAL A 130 -20.35 -18.58 7.27
N ILE A 131 -20.28 -17.27 7.49
CA ILE A 131 -19.33 -16.39 6.82
C ILE A 131 -17.94 -16.60 7.46
N CYS A 132 -17.02 -17.21 6.70
CA CYS A 132 -15.65 -17.46 7.16
C CYS A 132 -14.82 -16.17 7.17
N THR A 133 -14.66 -15.58 8.36
CA THR A 133 -13.72 -14.47 8.57
C THR A 133 -12.36 -15.00 9.01
N SER A 134 -11.28 -14.42 8.50
CA SER A 134 -9.92 -14.71 8.98
C SER A 134 -9.29 -13.45 9.55
N GLN A 135 -8.76 -13.56 10.78
CA GLN A 135 -7.90 -12.51 11.33
C GLN A 135 -6.50 -12.64 10.73
N GLN A 136 -5.99 -11.55 10.17
CA GLN A 136 -4.71 -11.51 9.46
C GLN A 136 -3.51 -11.44 10.44
N THR A 137 -3.46 -12.33 11.45
CA THR A 137 -2.48 -12.28 12.54
C THR A 137 -1.04 -12.28 12.05
N ALA A 138 -0.70 -13.12 11.07
CA ALA A 138 0.63 -13.15 10.47
C ALA A 138 0.98 -11.82 9.77
N LYS A 139 0.06 -11.24 8.98
CA LYS A 139 0.27 -9.95 8.31
C LYS A 139 0.46 -8.83 9.33
N LEU A 140 -0.29 -8.86 10.43
CA LEU A 140 -0.20 -7.91 11.53
C LEU A 140 1.18 -7.96 12.19
N LEU A 141 1.67 -9.15 12.54
CA LEU A 141 2.98 -9.34 13.15
C LEU A 141 4.11 -8.87 12.23
N VAL A 142 4.02 -9.21 10.93
CA VAL A 142 5.00 -8.75 9.94
C VAL A 142 4.96 -7.24 9.79
N ALA A 143 3.78 -6.61 9.76
CA ALA A 143 3.64 -5.16 9.63
C ALA A 143 4.18 -4.40 10.86
N VAL A 144 3.97 -4.93 12.07
CA VAL A 144 4.56 -4.37 13.30
C VAL A 144 6.08 -4.48 13.26
N TRP A 145 6.61 -5.67 12.98
CA TRP A 145 8.04 -5.89 12.88
C TRP A 145 8.68 -4.97 11.82
N GLN A 146 8.06 -4.88 10.64
CA GLN A 146 8.51 -4.04 9.53
C GLN A 146 8.54 -2.56 9.90
N THR A 147 7.50 -2.08 10.59
CA THR A 147 7.42 -0.69 11.05
C THR A 147 8.55 -0.38 12.04
N LEU A 148 8.82 -1.28 12.99
CA LEU A 148 9.91 -1.14 13.95
C LEU A 148 11.28 -1.22 13.27
N TYR A 149 11.45 -2.12 12.31
CA TYR A 149 12.70 -2.27 11.56
C TYR A 149 13.02 -1.03 10.73
N GLY A 150 12.06 -0.52 9.96
CA GLY A 150 12.21 0.71 9.18
C GLY A 150 12.48 1.94 10.07
N ALA A 151 11.78 2.05 11.20
CA ALA A 151 12.04 3.09 12.19
C ALA A 151 13.47 2.99 12.78
N ALA A 152 13.95 1.79 13.09
CA ALA A 152 15.31 1.56 13.56
C ALA A 152 16.36 1.90 12.48
N THR A 153 16.11 1.56 11.21
CA THR A 153 16.97 1.96 10.08
C THR A 153 17.09 3.48 9.98
N LEU A 154 15.97 4.21 10.07
CA LEU A 154 15.97 5.67 10.05
C LEU A 154 16.67 6.30 11.26
N TYR A 155 16.45 5.73 12.44
CA TYR A 155 17.12 6.18 13.66
C TYR A 155 18.64 6.03 13.57
N ARG A 156 19.12 4.87 13.08
CA ARG A 156 20.55 4.60 12.89
C ARG A 156 21.19 5.49 11.81
N ALA A 157 20.42 5.95 10.83
CA ALA A 157 20.93 6.87 9.80
C ALA A 157 21.22 8.28 10.32
N ARG A 158 20.64 8.68 11.47
CA ARG A 158 20.52 10.07 11.94
C ARG A 158 21.75 11.02 11.95
N GLY A 159 23.00 10.66 11.83
CA GLY A 159 24.11 11.61 12.07
C GLY A 159 24.90 11.84 10.81
N ASP A 160 26.01 11.13 10.79
CA ASP A 160 26.97 11.09 9.71
C ASP A 160 26.33 10.73 8.36
N GLN A 161 25.49 9.69 8.28
CA GLN A 161 24.89 9.29 7.00
C GLN A 161 24.04 10.39 6.36
N LEU A 162 23.21 11.08 7.16
CA LEU A 162 22.40 12.21 6.67
C LEU A 162 23.25 13.43 6.33
N ALA A 163 24.33 13.70 7.09
CA ALA A 163 25.25 14.79 6.78
C ALA A 163 26.01 14.54 5.47
N ARG A 164 26.44 13.29 5.25
CA ARG A 164 27.21 12.87 4.09
C ARG A 164 26.38 12.78 2.82
N TYR A 165 25.19 12.17 2.87
CA TYR A 165 24.39 11.93 1.66
C TYR A 165 23.16 12.85 1.53
N GLY A 166 22.87 13.67 2.53
CA GLY A 166 21.77 14.62 2.48
C GLY A 166 20.42 13.95 2.23
N TYR A 167 19.59 14.54 1.36
CA TYR A 167 18.32 13.96 0.94
C TYR A 167 18.44 12.67 0.13
N ALA A 168 19.64 12.32 -0.35
CA ALA A 168 19.92 11.08 -1.04
C ALA A 168 20.58 10.03 -0.13
N ALA A 169 20.47 10.17 1.19
CA ALA A 169 20.85 9.10 2.10
C ALA A 169 20.00 7.85 1.85
N PHE A 170 20.67 6.71 1.65
CA PHE A 170 20.00 5.47 1.25
C PHE A 170 19.00 4.99 2.31
N ALA A 171 19.22 5.24 3.60
CA ALA A 171 18.24 4.90 4.63
C ALA A 171 16.94 5.70 4.51
N LEU A 172 16.92 6.87 3.87
CA LEU A 172 15.68 7.63 3.65
C LEU A 172 14.77 6.97 2.62
N THR A 173 15.30 6.09 1.77
CA THR A 173 14.50 5.34 0.80
C THR A 173 13.53 4.37 1.47
N VAL A 174 13.72 4.05 2.75
CA VAL A 174 12.86 3.14 3.52
C VAL A 174 11.59 3.85 4.04
N ILE A 175 11.55 5.18 3.99
CA ILE A 175 10.42 5.98 4.51
C ILE A 175 9.09 5.60 3.83
N PRO A 176 8.98 5.57 2.49
CA PRO A 176 7.73 5.20 1.83
C PRO A 176 7.25 3.80 2.22
N TYR A 177 8.17 2.85 2.38
CA TYR A 177 7.87 1.48 2.80
C TYR A 177 7.39 1.42 4.25
N THR A 178 8.00 2.21 5.13
CA THR A 178 7.58 2.32 6.54
C THR A 178 6.19 2.92 6.66
N VAL A 179 5.92 4.00 5.92
CA VAL A 179 4.58 4.64 5.87
C VAL A 179 3.54 3.67 5.34
N MET A 180 3.84 2.99 4.23
CA MET A 180 2.94 1.97 3.67
C MET A 180 2.65 0.83 4.65
N SER A 181 3.66 0.32 5.36
CA SER A 181 3.47 -0.73 6.37
C SER A 181 2.56 -0.27 7.51
N ILE A 182 2.63 1.00 7.92
CA ILE A 182 1.73 1.58 8.94
C ILE A 182 0.30 1.65 8.39
N VAL A 183 0.13 2.11 7.15
CA VAL A 183 -1.19 2.17 6.50
C VAL A 183 -1.80 0.77 6.38
N ASN A 184 -1.04 -0.22 5.93
CA ASN A 184 -1.51 -1.61 5.84
C ASN A 184 -1.83 -2.21 7.21
N LEU A 185 -1.03 -1.91 8.23
CA LEU A 185 -1.29 -2.32 9.61
C LEU A 185 -2.66 -1.78 10.09
N LEU A 186 -2.92 -0.50 9.86
CA LEU A 186 -4.20 0.12 10.21
C LEU A 186 -5.36 -0.48 9.39
N GLY A 187 -5.18 -0.70 8.09
CA GLY A 187 -6.17 -1.34 7.23
C GLY A 187 -6.52 -2.76 7.70
N ALA A 188 -5.51 -3.57 8.05
CA ALA A 188 -5.70 -4.92 8.57
C ALA A 188 -6.40 -4.95 9.95
N LEU A 189 -6.23 -3.91 10.77
CA LEU A 189 -6.91 -3.78 12.06
C LEU A 189 -8.37 -3.30 11.91
N LEU A 190 -8.63 -2.44 10.92
CA LEU A 190 -9.94 -1.80 10.73
C LEU A 190 -10.87 -2.58 9.80
N THR A 191 -10.33 -3.46 8.96
CA THR A 191 -11.11 -4.26 8.01
C THR A 191 -10.67 -5.73 8.03
N PRO A 192 -11.56 -6.67 8.40
CA PRO A 192 -11.25 -8.09 8.41
C PRO A 192 -11.11 -8.66 7.00
N SER A 193 -10.40 -9.79 6.88
CA SER A 193 -10.15 -10.45 5.61
C SER A 193 -11.19 -11.50 5.30
N TYR A 194 -11.62 -11.53 4.04
CA TYR A 194 -12.45 -12.59 3.48
C TYR A 194 -11.70 -13.27 2.33
N PRO A 195 -11.53 -14.60 2.37
CA PRO A 195 -10.79 -15.32 1.33
C PRO A 195 -11.56 -15.38 0.01
N THR A 196 -12.88 -15.25 0.04
CA THR A 196 -13.77 -15.38 -1.10
C THR A 196 -14.86 -14.30 -1.03
N MET A 197 -15.49 -14.04 -2.18
CA MET A 197 -16.77 -13.33 -2.19
C MET A 197 -17.91 -14.28 -1.80
N TYR A 198 -18.97 -13.73 -1.22
CA TYR A 198 -20.17 -14.45 -0.79
C TYR A 198 -21.38 -13.93 -1.55
N LEU A 199 -22.18 -14.85 -2.07
CA LEU A 199 -23.34 -14.53 -2.89
C LEU A 199 -24.54 -14.15 -2.01
N VAL A 200 -25.16 -13.01 -2.31
CA VAL A 200 -26.42 -12.56 -1.72
C VAL A 200 -27.57 -12.86 -2.68
N ARG A 201 -28.66 -13.43 -2.16
CA ARG A 201 -29.86 -13.78 -2.94
C ARG A 201 -30.48 -12.51 -3.51
N SER A 202 -30.68 -12.49 -4.83
CA SER A 202 -31.37 -11.43 -5.57
C SER A 202 -32.58 -11.98 -6.34
N GLU A 203 -33.50 -11.10 -6.73
CA GLU A 203 -34.69 -11.45 -7.53
C GLU A 203 -34.35 -12.16 -8.86
N VAL A 204 -33.20 -11.82 -9.44
CA VAL A 204 -32.70 -12.44 -10.68
C VAL A 204 -32.37 -13.91 -10.47
N MET A 205 -31.85 -14.26 -9.29
CA MET A 205 -31.53 -15.65 -8.95
C MET A 205 -32.81 -16.48 -8.73
N ASP A 206 -33.88 -15.88 -8.20
CA ASP A 206 -35.16 -16.56 -8.01
C ASP A 206 -35.79 -16.97 -9.35
N GLU A 207 -35.70 -16.13 -10.38
CA GLU A 207 -36.16 -16.48 -11.73
C GLU A 207 -35.28 -17.50 -12.43
N LEU A 208 -33.99 -17.51 -12.10
CA LEU A 208 -33.02 -18.43 -12.67
C LEU A 208 -33.10 -19.83 -12.04
N ASP A 209 -33.53 -19.94 -10.78
CA ASP A 209 -33.85 -21.20 -10.11
C ASP A 209 -35.02 -21.95 -10.81
N ASP A 210 -35.91 -21.23 -11.50
CA ASP A 210 -37.00 -21.81 -12.30
C ASP A 210 -36.54 -22.32 -13.69
N GLY A 211 -35.28 -22.06 -14.06
CA GLY A 211 -34.67 -22.47 -15.33
C GLY A 211 -33.87 -23.79 -15.24
N PRO A 212 -33.50 -24.40 -16.39
CA PRO A 212 -32.70 -25.63 -16.43
C PRO A 212 -31.24 -25.43 -15.96
N GLU A 213 -30.72 -24.21 -16.05
CA GLU A 213 -29.43 -23.72 -15.54
C GLU A 213 -29.59 -22.21 -15.32
N PRO A 214 -28.92 -21.57 -14.34
CA PRO A 214 -27.84 -22.05 -13.48
C PRO A 214 -28.27 -22.50 -12.06
N TYR A 215 -27.49 -23.42 -11.47
CA TYR A 215 -27.63 -23.88 -10.08
C TYR A 215 -26.81 -23.02 -9.11
N PHE A 216 -27.44 -22.45 -8.08
CA PHE A 216 -26.78 -21.66 -7.05
C PHE A 216 -26.62 -22.45 -5.74
N ASP A 217 -25.38 -22.64 -5.30
CA ASP A 217 -25.06 -23.37 -4.07
C ASP A 217 -25.10 -22.44 -2.84
N GLY A 218 -26.30 -22.10 -2.39
CA GLY A 218 -26.55 -21.31 -1.17
C GLY A 218 -26.29 -19.81 -1.30
N THR A 219 -26.78 -19.06 -0.30
CA THR A 219 -26.61 -17.59 -0.19
C THR A 219 -26.42 -17.18 1.27
N VAL A 220 -25.75 -16.05 1.51
CA VAL A 220 -25.47 -15.57 2.89
C VAL A 220 -26.48 -14.55 3.41
N GLY A 221 -27.43 -14.14 2.58
CA GLY A 221 -28.46 -13.16 2.91
C GLY A 221 -29.41 -12.94 1.74
N VAL A 222 -30.52 -12.26 2.01
CA VAL A 222 -31.55 -11.92 1.01
C VAL A 222 -31.65 -10.41 0.93
N LEU A 223 -31.69 -9.86 -0.29
CA LEU A 223 -31.96 -8.45 -0.49
C LEU A 223 -33.44 -8.17 -0.18
N GLU A 224 -33.70 -7.19 0.69
CA GLU A 224 -35.07 -6.71 0.88
C GLU A 224 -35.54 -6.02 -0.41
N PRO A 225 -36.70 -6.41 -0.97
CA PRO A 225 -37.28 -5.71 -2.11
C PRO A 225 -37.55 -4.25 -1.73
N ALA A 226 -37.28 -3.31 -2.64
CA ALA A 226 -37.70 -1.93 -2.44
C ALA A 226 -39.24 -1.89 -2.42
N VAL A 227 -39.86 -1.52 -1.29
CA VAL A 227 -41.32 -1.39 -1.14
C VAL A 227 -41.68 0.09 -0.92
N GLY A 228 -42.60 0.63 -1.74
CA GLY A 228 -43.13 2.01 -1.61
C GLY A 228 -42.58 3.00 -2.66
N GLU A 229 -42.76 4.31 -2.45
CA GLU A 229 -42.27 5.42 -3.33
C GLU A 229 -40.77 5.33 -3.66
N GLN A 230 -39.99 4.52 -2.91
CA GLN A 230 -38.58 4.22 -3.18
C GLN A 230 -38.37 3.28 -4.38
N ALA A 231 -39.37 2.45 -4.74
CA ALA A 231 -39.35 1.64 -5.96
C ALA A 231 -39.75 2.45 -7.21
N GLU A 232 -40.50 3.54 -7.01
CA GLU A 232 -40.98 4.43 -8.10
C GLU A 232 -40.01 5.57 -8.40
N GLN A 233 -38.95 5.72 -7.61
CA GLN A 233 -37.78 6.46 -8.02
C GLN A 233 -37.03 5.64 -9.07
N GLN A 234 -37.66 5.51 -10.26
CA GLN A 234 -36.98 5.22 -11.50
C GLN A 234 -35.81 6.19 -11.56
N VAL A 235 -34.61 5.73 -11.23
CA VAL A 235 -33.40 6.46 -11.59
C VAL A 235 -33.45 6.48 -13.12
N PRO A 236 -33.75 7.62 -13.76
CA PRO A 236 -33.96 7.62 -15.20
C PRO A 236 -32.63 7.23 -15.85
N LEU A 237 -32.55 6.02 -16.42
CA LEU A 237 -31.36 5.55 -17.14
C LEU A 237 -30.99 6.46 -18.32
N ASN A 238 -31.93 7.31 -18.72
CA ASN A 238 -31.80 8.29 -19.79
C ASN A 238 -31.44 9.72 -19.32
N ARG A 239 -31.21 9.94 -18.02
CA ARG A 239 -30.35 11.07 -17.62
C ARG A 239 -28.92 10.63 -17.90
N PRO A 240 -28.08 11.44 -18.56
CA PRO A 240 -26.64 11.18 -18.51
C PRO A 240 -26.32 11.03 -17.04
N TYR A 241 -25.86 9.84 -16.62
CA TYR A 241 -25.40 9.62 -15.25
C TYR A 241 -24.45 10.76 -14.96
N ARG A 242 -24.92 11.74 -14.19
CA ARG A 242 -24.07 12.80 -13.71
C ARG A 242 -23.27 12.08 -12.65
N PHE A 243 -22.14 11.49 -13.06
CA PHE A 243 -21.11 11.00 -12.17
C PHE A 243 -20.63 12.23 -11.41
N LEU A 244 -21.39 12.61 -10.39
CA LEU A 244 -20.83 13.35 -9.27
C LEU A 244 -19.79 12.40 -8.71
N PRO A 245 -18.53 12.84 -8.54
CA PRO A 245 -17.51 11.98 -7.97
C PRO A 245 -18.06 11.36 -6.70
N ASP A 246 -17.91 10.04 -6.54
CA ASP A 246 -18.26 9.43 -5.26
C ASP A 246 -17.46 10.19 -4.19
N PRO A 247 -18.11 10.76 -3.15
CA PRO A 247 -17.40 11.43 -2.07
C PRO A 247 -16.30 10.54 -1.47
N GLY A 248 -16.48 9.22 -1.52
CA GLY A 248 -15.48 8.22 -1.17
C GLY A 248 -14.24 8.28 -2.06
N ASP A 249 -14.38 8.13 -3.38
CA ASP A 249 -13.24 8.13 -4.33
C ASP A 249 -12.47 9.46 -4.34
N THR A 250 -13.18 10.58 -4.24
CA THR A 250 -12.52 11.90 -4.14
C THR A 250 -11.76 12.05 -2.82
N ALA A 251 -12.37 11.66 -1.69
CA ALA A 251 -11.70 11.69 -0.40
C ALA A 251 -10.49 10.75 -0.36
N LEU A 252 -10.61 9.56 -0.95
CA LEU A 252 -9.53 8.60 -1.06
C LEU A 252 -8.37 9.14 -1.90
N LEU A 253 -8.64 9.79 -3.04
CA LEU A 253 -7.60 10.45 -3.85
C LEU A 253 -6.88 11.56 -3.07
N ILE A 254 -7.60 12.37 -2.29
CA ILE A 254 -7.01 13.42 -1.45
C ILE A 254 -6.12 12.78 -0.38
N VAL A 255 -6.60 11.78 0.34
CA VAL A 255 -5.83 11.09 1.40
C VAL A 255 -4.64 10.35 0.81
N LEU A 256 -4.76 9.75 -0.37
CA LEU A 256 -3.66 9.13 -1.10
C LEU A 256 -2.60 10.17 -1.46
N THR A 257 -3.01 11.33 -1.97
CA THR A 257 -2.12 12.46 -2.30
C THR A 257 -1.36 12.96 -1.07
N VAL A 258 -2.05 13.10 0.06
CA VAL A 258 -1.42 13.47 1.33
C VAL A 258 -0.43 12.38 1.76
N SER A 259 -0.84 11.11 1.68
CA SER A 259 -0.03 9.97 2.10
C SER A 259 1.28 9.84 1.31
N VAL A 260 1.26 10.05 -0.01
CA VAL A 260 2.48 10.08 -0.84
C VAL A 260 3.33 11.34 -0.62
N GLY A 261 2.75 12.40 -0.06
CA GLY A 261 3.48 13.61 0.37
C GLY A 261 4.23 13.44 1.70
N ILE A 262 3.79 12.53 2.58
CA ILE A 262 4.42 12.30 3.89
C ILE A 262 5.90 11.93 3.75
N PRO A 263 6.33 10.97 2.90
CA PRO A 263 7.75 10.67 2.74
C PRO A 263 8.58 11.87 2.30
N LEU A 264 8.08 12.70 1.38
CA LEU A 264 8.75 13.92 0.94
C LEU A 264 8.88 14.93 2.09
N ALA A 265 7.83 15.10 2.89
CA ALA A 265 7.85 15.97 4.05
C ALA A 265 8.87 15.50 5.11
N ILE A 266 8.96 14.18 5.36
CA ILE A 266 9.96 13.62 6.29
C ILE A 266 11.38 13.83 5.75
N ILE A 267 11.63 13.53 4.47
CA ILE A 267 12.94 13.75 3.83
C ILE A 267 13.32 15.23 3.95
N GLY A 268 12.41 16.14 3.59
CA GLY A 268 12.61 17.58 3.70
C GLY A 268 12.82 18.03 5.14
N GLY A 269 12.09 17.47 6.10
CA GLY A 269 12.21 17.77 7.52
C GLY A 269 13.58 17.40 8.09
N LEU A 270 14.05 16.18 7.79
CA LEU A 270 15.31 15.62 8.30
C LEU A 270 16.56 16.21 7.62
N THR A 271 16.47 16.54 6.34
CA THR A 271 17.66 16.89 5.53
C THR A 271 17.67 18.35 5.09
N LYS A 272 16.55 19.05 5.25
CA LYS A 272 16.30 20.38 4.66
C LYS A 272 16.54 20.42 3.15
N PHE A 273 16.36 19.28 2.48
CA PHE A 273 16.70 19.06 1.07
C PHE A 273 18.13 19.48 0.71
N LYS A 274 19.07 19.43 1.67
CA LYS A 274 20.49 19.62 1.38
C LYS A 274 21.03 18.37 0.69
N PRO A 275 21.83 18.52 -0.39
CA PRO A 275 22.38 17.37 -1.11
C PRO A 275 23.51 16.66 -0.36
N GLY A 276 24.11 17.30 0.64
CA GLY A 276 25.33 16.79 1.29
C GLY A 276 26.48 16.62 0.27
N ASN A 277 27.31 15.62 0.51
CA ASN A 277 28.39 15.17 -0.39
C ASN A 277 27.95 14.03 -1.32
N SER A 278 26.64 13.81 -1.49
CA SER A 278 26.16 12.77 -2.39
C SER A 278 26.55 13.09 -3.84
N THR A 279 26.63 12.07 -4.69
CA THR A 279 26.86 12.27 -6.13
C THR A 279 25.57 12.68 -6.84
N HIS A 280 25.68 13.25 -8.04
CA HIS A 280 24.52 13.57 -8.87
C HIS A 280 23.71 12.31 -9.20
N SER A 281 24.39 11.21 -9.56
CA SER A 281 23.73 9.94 -9.86
C SER A 281 22.96 9.38 -8.66
N GLN A 282 23.52 9.45 -7.44
CA GLN A 282 22.80 9.02 -6.23
C GLN A 282 21.48 9.79 -6.06
N ARG A 283 21.51 11.11 -6.26
CA ARG A 283 20.30 11.95 -6.13
C ARG A 283 19.26 11.62 -7.19
N VAL A 284 19.67 11.53 -8.45
CA VAL A 284 18.75 11.29 -9.57
C VAL A 284 18.04 9.95 -9.41
N TRP A 285 18.77 8.87 -9.17
CA TRP A 285 18.16 7.54 -9.07
C TRP A 285 17.20 7.43 -7.88
N LEU A 286 17.59 7.91 -6.69
CA LEU A 286 16.75 7.80 -5.50
C LEU A 286 15.53 8.72 -5.54
N MET A 287 15.68 9.95 -6.05
CA MET A 287 14.54 10.86 -6.18
C MET A 287 13.60 10.47 -7.32
N MET A 288 14.12 9.95 -8.43
CA MET A 288 13.30 9.43 -9.53
C MET A 288 12.51 8.21 -9.07
N TRP A 289 13.14 7.29 -8.31
CA TRP A 289 12.45 6.15 -7.73
C TRP A 289 11.31 6.57 -6.81
N LEU A 290 11.56 7.51 -5.89
CA LEU A 290 10.53 8.07 -5.02
C LEU A 290 9.39 8.73 -5.82
N GLY A 291 9.73 9.57 -6.79
CA GLY A 291 8.75 10.30 -7.59
C GLY A 291 7.88 9.39 -8.46
N PHE A 292 8.49 8.42 -9.16
CA PHE A 292 7.74 7.45 -9.98
C PHE A 292 6.84 6.57 -9.13
N GLY A 293 7.28 6.18 -7.93
CA GLY A 293 6.43 5.51 -6.96
C GLY A 293 5.20 6.37 -6.65
N SER A 294 5.39 7.61 -6.20
CA SER A 294 4.28 8.49 -5.85
C SER A 294 3.30 8.72 -7.02
N LEU A 295 3.83 8.92 -8.24
CA LEU A 295 3.00 9.08 -9.44
C LEU A 295 2.19 7.82 -9.75
N GLY A 296 2.79 6.64 -9.68
CA GLY A 296 2.12 5.37 -9.97
C GLY A 296 0.87 5.15 -9.12
N ALA A 297 0.93 5.49 -7.82
CA ALA A 297 -0.25 5.40 -6.95
C ALA A 297 -1.36 6.36 -7.37
N LEU A 298 -1.03 7.62 -7.68
CA LEU A 298 -2.01 8.61 -8.12
C LEU A 298 -2.64 8.26 -9.47
N PHE A 299 -1.85 7.69 -10.40
CA PHE A 299 -2.33 7.23 -11.70
C PHE A 299 -3.41 6.15 -11.63
N SER A 300 -3.51 5.41 -10.52
CA SER A 300 -4.58 4.42 -10.36
C SER A 300 -5.96 5.06 -10.11
N ARG A 301 -6.02 6.24 -9.48
CA ARG A 301 -7.27 6.89 -9.06
C ARG A 301 -7.62 8.15 -9.85
N ILE A 302 -6.64 8.91 -10.36
CA ILE A 302 -6.88 10.11 -11.17
C ILE A 302 -7.79 9.82 -12.39
N PRO A 303 -7.54 8.77 -13.21
CA PRO A 303 -8.43 8.38 -14.30
C PRO A 303 -9.89 8.22 -13.91
N ILE A 304 -10.16 7.58 -12.76
CA ILE A 304 -11.50 7.31 -12.25
C ILE A 304 -12.18 8.64 -11.91
N VAL A 305 -11.57 9.44 -11.02
CA VAL A 305 -12.12 10.73 -10.60
C VAL A 305 -12.25 11.72 -11.77
N MET A 306 -11.31 11.70 -12.73
CA MET A 306 -11.37 12.54 -13.93
C MET A 306 -12.50 12.11 -14.87
N ALA A 307 -12.72 10.80 -15.05
CA ALA A 307 -13.83 10.29 -15.84
C ALA A 307 -15.17 10.70 -15.21
N GLU A 308 -15.27 10.65 -13.89
CA GLU A 308 -16.44 11.13 -13.14
C GLU A 308 -16.66 12.63 -13.34
N LEU A 309 -15.66 13.45 -13.02
CA LEU A 309 -15.72 14.92 -13.14
C LEU A 309 -16.07 15.39 -14.55
N LEU A 310 -15.52 14.74 -15.57
CA LEU A 310 -15.73 15.08 -16.98
C LEU A 310 -16.98 14.41 -17.58
N GLN A 311 -17.73 13.63 -16.80
CA GLN A 311 -18.92 12.89 -17.26
C GLN A 311 -18.63 12.03 -18.50
N LEU A 312 -17.42 11.49 -18.61
CA LEU A 312 -17.05 10.60 -19.70
C LEU A 312 -17.68 9.22 -19.45
N PRO A 313 -18.14 8.50 -20.48
CA PRO A 313 -18.62 7.14 -20.31
C PRO A 313 -17.49 6.27 -19.73
N PHE A 314 -17.60 5.97 -18.43
CA PHE A 314 -16.59 5.31 -17.60
C PHE A 314 -16.02 4.04 -18.24
N VAL A 315 -16.91 3.22 -18.82
CA VAL A 315 -16.56 1.97 -19.51
C VAL A 315 -15.63 2.22 -20.71
N ARG A 316 -15.86 3.27 -21.51
CA ARG A 316 -15.02 3.57 -22.69
C ARG A 316 -13.65 4.13 -22.33
N PHE A 317 -13.53 4.91 -21.25
CA PHE A 317 -12.24 5.49 -20.88
C PHE A 317 -11.30 4.42 -20.30
N TYR A 318 -11.81 3.61 -19.36
CA TYR A 318 -11.02 2.57 -18.70
C TYR A 318 -10.68 1.41 -19.64
N SER A 319 -11.62 0.96 -20.49
CA SER A 319 -11.39 -0.13 -21.46
C SER A 319 -10.44 0.24 -22.60
N THR A 320 -10.27 1.53 -22.91
CA THR A 320 -9.47 1.99 -24.07
C THR A 320 -8.02 2.26 -23.69
N ILE A 321 -7.73 2.66 -22.44
CA ILE A 321 -6.39 3.09 -22.04
C ILE A 321 -5.56 1.96 -21.41
N ILE A 322 -6.15 0.99 -20.67
CA ILE A 322 -5.35 0.12 -19.78
C ILE A 322 -5.37 -1.41 -20.02
N PRO A 323 -6.45 -2.19 -20.19
CA PRO A 323 -6.30 -3.64 -20.01
C PRO A 323 -6.14 -4.38 -21.34
N THR A 324 -4.96 -4.27 -21.94
CA THR A 324 -4.39 -5.46 -22.57
C THR A 324 -3.21 -5.90 -21.72
N ILE A 325 -3.07 -7.19 -21.45
CA ILE A 325 -1.91 -7.75 -20.72
C ILE A 325 -0.58 -7.17 -21.27
N PRO A 326 -0.37 -7.02 -22.59
CA PRO A 326 0.82 -6.37 -23.14
C PRO A 326 1.07 -4.94 -22.63
N ASN A 327 0.04 -4.09 -22.56
CA ASN A 327 0.18 -2.72 -22.09
C ASN A 327 0.52 -2.67 -20.60
N ILE A 328 -0.11 -3.53 -19.79
CA ILE A 328 0.18 -3.63 -18.36
C ILE A 328 1.64 -4.07 -18.15
N LEU A 329 2.11 -5.07 -18.90
CA LEU A 329 3.49 -5.54 -18.81
C LEU A 329 4.50 -4.48 -19.28
N LEU A 330 4.20 -3.75 -20.36
CA LEU A 330 5.05 -2.69 -20.88
C LEU A 330 5.15 -1.52 -19.89
N ILE A 331 4.02 -1.07 -19.32
CA ILE A 331 3.99 -0.01 -18.32
C ILE A 331 4.77 -0.46 -17.08
N SER A 332 4.55 -1.69 -16.61
CA SER A 332 5.28 -2.25 -15.47
C SER A 332 6.78 -2.29 -15.72
N LEU A 333 7.21 -2.69 -16.93
CA LEU A 333 8.61 -2.71 -17.33
C LEU A 333 9.23 -1.30 -17.30
N VAL A 334 8.59 -0.32 -17.95
CA VAL A 334 9.10 1.06 -18.02
C VAL A 334 9.15 1.69 -16.63
N TYR A 335 8.11 1.51 -15.82
CA TYR A 335 8.06 2.06 -14.47
C TYR A 335 9.10 1.41 -13.54
N SER A 336 9.43 0.13 -13.73
CA SER A 336 10.43 -0.61 -12.91
C SER A 336 11.87 -0.07 -13.00
N VAL A 337 12.22 0.66 -14.06
CA VAL A 337 13.59 1.11 -14.33
C VAL A 337 14.15 1.99 -13.19
N PRO A 338 13.47 3.07 -12.75
CA PRO A 338 13.85 3.83 -11.56
C PRO A 338 14.05 2.98 -10.30
N ALA A 339 13.20 1.97 -10.07
CA ALA A 339 13.26 1.13 -8.88
C ALA A 339 14.51 0.24 -8.90
N ILE A 340 14.77 -0.45 -10.01
CA ILE A 340 15.96 -1.31 -10.16
C ILE A 340 17.23 -0.47 -10.06
N GLY A 341 17.28 0.69 -10.74
CA GLY A 341 18.41 1.61 -10.65
C GLY A 341 18.64 2.13 -9.24
N GLY A 342 17.56 2.50 -8.54
CA GLY A 342 17.58 2.92 -7.14
C GLY A 342 18.11 1.84 -6.20
N MET A 343 17.63 0.60 -6.33
CA MET A 343 18.12 -0.55 -5.56
C MET A 343 19.61 -0.79 -5.78
N VAL A 344 20.09 -0.75 -7.02
CA VAL A 344 21.54 -0.90 -7.31
C VAL A 344 22.35 0.21 -6.66
N VAL A 345 21.88 1.46 -6.73
CA VAL A 345 22.53 2.61 -6.08
C VAL A 345 22.57 2.44 -4.56
N VAL A 346 21.46 2.02 -3.94
CA VAL A 346 21.40 1.74 -2.50
C VAL A 346 22.42 0.68 -2.11
N GLY A 347 22.49 -0.45 -2.83
CA GLY A 347 23.45 -1.51 -2.54
C GLY A 347 24.91 -1.03 -2.60
N LYS A 348 25.23 -0.17 -3.59
CA LYS A 348 26.55 0.47 -3.70
C LYS A 348 26.81 1.40 -2.52
N MET A 349 25.84 2.22 -2.13
CA MET A 349 25.97 3.14 -1.01
C MET A 349 26.14 2.43 0.33
N ILE A 350 25.42 1.32 0.58
CA ILE A 350 25.59 0.53 1.81
C ILE A 350 26.99 -0.08 1.86
N LYS A 351 27.50 -0.58 0.72
CA LYS A 351 28.85 -1.14 0.63
C LYS A 351 29.92 -0.09 0.87
N GLU A 352 29.74 1.13 0.33
CA GLU A 352 30.66 2.25 0.50
C GLU A 352 30.63 2.84 1.91
N TYR A 353 29.45 2.88 2.53
CA TYR A 353 29.24 3.46 3.85
C TYR A 353 29.77 2.57 4.98
N GLY A 354 29.67 1.25 4.87
CA GLY A 354 30.05 0.36 5.96
C GLY A 354 28.96 0.17 7.03
N ASP A 355 29.23 -0.76 7.93
CA ASP A 355 28.43 -1.03 9.13
C ASP A 355 28.97 -0.16 10.27
N CYS A 356 28.21 0.86 10.67
CA CYS A 356 28.65 1.86 11.64
C CYS A 356 28.02 1.69 13.02
N ILE A 357 28.84 1.82 14.06
CA ILE A 357 28.43 2.00 15.46
C ILE A 357 28.72 3.43 15.91
N ARG A 358 27.88 3.95 16.82
CA ARG A 358 28.10 5.26 17.45
C ARG A 358 28.41 5.09 18.94
N PHE A 359 29.20 6.01 19.48
CA PHE A 359 29.68 5.99 20.86
C PHE A 359 29.10 7.11 21.73
N ASP A 360 28.08 7.82 21.24
CA ASP A 360 27.46 8.98 21.88
C ASP A 360 26.58 8.65 23.10
#